data_AF-H9FM65-F1
#
_entry.id   AF-H9FM65-F1
#
_cell.length_a   1.000
_cell.length_b   1.000
_cell.length_c   1.000
_cell.angle_alpha   90.00
_cell.angle_beta   90.00
_cell.angle_gamma   90.00
#
_symmetry.space_group_name_H-M   'P 1'
#
loop_
_entity.id
_entity.type
_entity.pdbx_description
1 polymer ?
#
loop_
_entity_poly.entity_id
_entity_poly.type
_entity_poly.pdbx_seq_one_letter_code
_entity_poly.pdbx_strand_id
1 'polypeptide(L)'
;WFLAAGMKWGHEAIEANSQYFHLAAWAVPAIKTITILALGQVDGDVLSGVCFVGLNNVDALRGFVLAPLFVYLFIGTSFLLAGFVSLFRIRTIMKHDGTKTEKLEKL
;
A
#
# COMPACT_ATOMS: atom_id res chain seq x y z
N TRP A 1 2.52 -8.06 1.75
CA TRP A 1 1.40 -9.01 1.50
C TRP A 1 1.38 -9.51 0.05
N PHE A 2 1.18 -8.66 -0.97
CA PHE A 2 1.25 -9.10 -2.39
C PHE A 2 2.57 -9.81 -2.75
N LEU A 3 3.72 -9.28 -2.29
CA LEU A 3 5.03 -9.88 -2.55
C LEU A 3 5.11 -11.34 -2.04
N ALA A 4 4.58 -11.60 -0.84
CA ALA A 4 4.55 -12.93 -0.26
C ALA A 4 3.50 -13.83 -0.93
N ALA A 5 2.26 -13.34 -1.11
CA ALA A 5 1.14 -14.15 -1.60
C ALA A 5 1.17 -14.39 -3.13
N GLY A 6 1.58 -13.38 -3.90
CA GLY A 6 1.58 -13.38 -5.36
C GLY A 6 2.94 -13.70 -5.97
N MET A 7 4.00 -13.05 -5.50
CA MET A 7 5.36 -13.25 -6.02
C MET A 7 6.13 -14.35 -5.29
N LYS A 8 5.52 -14.98 -4.28
CA LYS A 8 6.10 -16.07 -3.47
C LYS A 8 7.43 -15.71 -2.82
N TRP A 9 7.66 -14.44 -2.52
CA TRP A 9 8.87 -14.02 -1.82
C TRP A 9 8.88 -14.60 -0.40
N GLY A 10 10.00 -15.24 -0.04
CA GLY A 10 10.28 -15.66 1.34
C GLY A 10 10.64 -14.47 2.23
N HIS A 11 10.72 -14.70 3.53
CA HIS A 11 11.07 -13.67 4.51
C HIS A 11 12.43 -13.03 4.21
N GLU A 12 13.42 -13.85 3.86
CA GLU A 12 14.79 -13.40 3.54
C GLU A 12 14.84 -12.44 2.35
N ALA A 13 14.06 -12.69 1.29
CA ALA A 13 13.99 -11.81 0.14
C ALA A 13 13.33 -10.45 0.46
N ILE A 14 12.31 -10.44 1.31
CA ILE A 14 11.67 -9.19 1.76
C ILE A 14 12.62 -8.40 2.66
N GLU A 15 13.31 -9.09 3.56
CA GLU A 15 14.24 -8.49 4.51
C GLU A 15 15.46 -7.88 3.81
N ALA A 16 16.01 -8.55 2.80
CA ALA A 16 17.11 -8.03 1.98
C ALA A 16 16.76 -6.67 1.31
N ASN A 17 15.48 -6.46 0.98
CA ASN A 17 14.98 -5.22 0.38
C ASN A 17 14.38 -4.22 1.39
N SER A 18 14.32 -4.57 2.68
CA SER A 18 13.64 -3.78 3.73
C SER A 18 14.13 -2.34 3.81
N GLN A 19 15.44 -2.12 3.69
CA GLN A 19 16.07 -0.80 3.70
C GLN A 19 15.47 0.16 2.66
N TYR A 20 15.17 -0.32 1.45
CA TYR A 20 14.56 0.50 0.40
C TYR A 20 13.10 0.82 0.73
N PHE A 21 12.35 -0.13 1.29
CA PHE A 21 10.97 0.10 1.72
C PHE A 21 10.90 1.09 2.87
N HIS A 22 11.80 0.98 3.85
CA HIS A 22 11.90 1.94 4.94
C HIS A 22 12.25 3.33 4.41
N LEU A 23 13.29 3.44 3.57
CA LEU A 23 13.69 4.72 3.00
C LEU A 23 12.53 5.40 2.27
N ALA A 24 11.79 4.67 1.42
CA ALA A 24 10.62 5.21 0.74
C ALA A 24 9.51 5.63 1.72
N ALA A 25 9.21 4.78 2.70
CA ALA A 25 8.16 5.04 3.70
C ALA A 25 8.46 6.28 4.56
N TRP A 26 9.73 6.57 4.85
CA TRP A 26 10.14 7.75 5.60
C TRP A 26 10.31 8.99 4.73
N ALA A 27 10.93 8.85 3.55
CA ALA A 27 11.25 9.98 2.68
C ALA A 27 9.98 10.64 2.12
N VAL A 28 8.98 9.85 1.71
CA VAL A 28 7.77 10.40 1.06
C VAL A 28 7.00 11.33 2.02
N PRO A 29 6.66 10.94 3.27
CA PRO A 29 6.04 11.85 4.23
C PRO A 29 6.94 13.04 4.59
N ALA A 30 8.24 12.83 4.75
CA ALA A 30 9.17 13.91 5.08
C ALA A 30 9.19 15.00 4.00
N ILE A 31 9.35 14.60 2.73
CA ILE A 31 9.33 15.52 1.58
C ILE A 31 7.99 16.26 1.50
N LYS A 32 6.87 15.55 1.69
CA LYS A 32 5.54 16.15 1.71
C LYS A 32 5.44 17.23 2.79
N THR A 33 5.85 16.93 4.02
CA THR A 33 5.82 17.90 5.13
C THR A 33 6.73 19.10 4.87
N ILE A 34 7.97 18.88 4.43
CA ILE A 34 8.90 19.96 4.08
C ILE A 34 8.29 20.87 3.01
N THR A 35 7.66 20.30 1.98
CA THR A 35 7.02 21.06 0.90
C THR A 35 5.86 21.91 1.42
N ILE A 36 5.00 21.34 2.27
CA ILE A 36 3.88 22.07 2.89
C ILE A 36 4.38 23.25 3.73
N LEU A 37 5.44 23.03 4.52
CA LEU A 37 6.05 24.07 5.34
C LEU A 37 6.70 25.17 4.48
N ALA A 38 7.45 24.78 3.43
CA ALA A 38 8.11 25.72 2.53
C ALA A 38 7.11 26.60 1.76
N LEU A 39 5.93 26.07 1.46
CA LEU A 39 4.84 26.80 0.79
C LEU A 39 3.92 27.55 1.76
N GLY A 40 4.14 27.44 3.07
CA GLY A 40 3.37 28.14 4.09
C GLY A 40 1.88 27.77 4.12
N GLN A 41 1.52 26.55 3.75
CA GLN A 41 0.12 26.13 3.61
C GLN A 41 -0.49 25.56 4.91
N VAL A 42 0.06 25.90 6.07
CA VAL A 42 -0.41 25.42 7.38
C VAL A 42 -1.25 26.49 8.05
N ASP A 43 -2.49 26.12 8.36
CA ASP A 43 -3.47 26.97 9.03
C ASP A 43 -3.81 26.41 10.42
N GLY A 44 -4.12 27.27 11.38
CA GLY A 44 -4.61 26.86 12.71
C GLY A 44 -6.13 26.73 12.74
N ASP A 45 -6.65 25.63 13.29
CA ASP A 45 -8.08 25.45 13.55
C ASP A 45 -8.38 25.60 15.05
N VAL A 46 -9.20 26.60 15.39
CA VAL A 46 -9.62 26.89 16.77
C VAL A 46 -10.58 25.85 17.34
N LEU A 47 -11.31 25.12 16.50
CA LEU A 47 -12.29 24.14 16.95
C LEU A 47 -11.63 22.82 17.37
N SER A 48 -10.72 22.31 16.54
CA SER A 48 -9.96 21.08 16.85
C SER A 48 -8.69 21.33 17.66
N GLY A 49 -8.20 22.58 17.71
CA GLY A 49 -6.98 22.95 18.45
C GLY A 49 -5.69 22.46 17.79
N VAL A 50 -5.70 22.19 16.48
CA VAL A 50 -4.53 21.70 15.73
C VAL A 50 -4.19 22.61 14.55
N CYS A 51 -2.95 22.50 14.08
CA CYS A 51 -2.52 23.11 12.82
C CYS A 51 -2.61 22.08 11.68
N PHE A 52 -3.25 22.44 10.58
CA PHE A 52 -3.49 21.53 9.45
C PHE A 52 -3.35 22.24 8.10
N VAL A 53 -3.08 21.45 7.05
CA VAL A 53 -2.90 21.97 5.69
C VAL A 53 -4.23 22.11 4.95
N GLY A 54 -4.43 23.23 4.27
CA GLY A 54 -5.54 23.41 3.34
C GLY A 54 -6.90 23.64 4.02
N LEU A 55 -6.92 24.22 5.22
CA LEU A 55 -8.18 24.64 5.85
C LEU A 55 -8.78 25.84 5.11
N ASN A 56 -7.95 26.82 4.75
CA ASN A 56 -8.38 28.03 4.04
C ASN A 56 -8.07 28.00 2.53
N ASN A 57 -7.35 26.96 2.06
CA ASN A 57 -6.94 26.83 0.66
C ASN A 57 -7.36 25.47 0.08
N VAL A 58 -8.36 25.50 -0.80
CA VAL A 58 -8.91 24.30 -1.47
C VAL A 58 -7.89 23.64 -2.39
N ASP A 59 -7.00 24.40 -3.02
CA ASP A 59 -5.96 23.84 -3.88
C ASP A 59 -4.91 23.10 -3.06
N ALA A 60 -4.52 23.64 -1.90
CA ALA A 60 -3.65 22.96 -0.96
C ALA A 60 -4.30 21.70 -0.38
N LEU A 61 -5.59 21.74 -0.04
CA LEU A 61 -6.34 20.56 0.41
C LEU A 61 -6.36 19.45 -0.65
N ARG A 62 -6.66 19.82 -1.91
CA ARG A 62 -6.69 18.87 -3.02
C ARG A 62 -5.30 18.28 -3.30
N GLY A 63 -4.28 19.13 -3.38
CA GLY A 63 -2.91 18.73 -3.74
C GLY A 63 -2.19 17.96 -2.64
N PHE A 64 -2.31 18.38 -1.37
CA PHE A 64 -1.57 17.79 -0.26
C PHE A 64 -2.35 16.74 0.53
N VAL A 65 -3.68 16.73 0.48
CA VAL A 65 -4.48 15.77 1.27
C VAL A 65 -5.17 14.77 0.34
N LEU A 66 -6.07 15.24 -0.52
CA LEU A 66 -6.92 14.35 -1.32
C LEU A 66 -6.12 13.55 -2.34
N ALA A 67 -5.28 14.20 -3.16
CA ALA A 67 -4.52 13.52 -4.20
C ALA A 67 -3.59 12.42 -3.63
N PRO A 68 -2.77 12.65 -2.58
CA PRO A 68 -1.98 11.60 -1.96
C PRO A 68 -2.82 10.46 -1.39
N LEU A 69 -3.95 10.77 -0.73
CA LEU A 69 -4.85 9.75 -0.19
C LEU A 69 -5.43 8.86 -1.29
N PHE A 70 -5.90 9.45 -2.39
CA PHE A 70 -6.41 8.70 -3.54
C PHE A 70 -5.33 7.81 -4.15
N VAL A 71 -4.10 8.32 -4.31
CA VAL A 71 -2.97 7.54 -4.83
C VAL A 71 -2.64 6.36 -3.92
N TYR A 72 -2.52 6.59 -2.60
CA TYR A 72 -2.23 5.51 -1.65
C TYR A 72 -3.36 4.48 -1.58
N LEU A 73 -4.62 4.92 -1.61
CA LEU A 73 -5.77 4.03 -1.63
C LEU A 73 -5.77 3.19 -2.91
N PHE A 74 -5.55 3.80 -4.08
CA PHE A 74 -5.53 3.09 -5.35
C PHE A 74 -4.39 2.06 -5.42
N ILE A 75 -3.18 2.44 -5.01
CA ILE A 75 -2.04 1.52 -4.95
C ILE A 75 -2.32 0.39 -3.96
N GLY A 76 -2.77 0.71 -2.75
CA GLY A 76 -3.07 -0.26 -1.71
C GLY A 76 -4.15 -1.26 -2.12
N THR A 77 -5.27 -0.76 -2.65
CA THR A 77 -6.37 -1.62 -3.15
C THR A 77 -5.94 -2.48 -4.31
N SER A 78 -5.16 -1.95 -5.27
CA SER A 78 -4.62 -2.72 -6.38
C SER A 78 -3.74 -3.89 -5.91
N PHE A 79 -2.84 -3.64 -4.95
CA PHE A 79 -1.98 -4.67 -4.37
C PHE A 79 -2.77 -5.71 -3.55
N LEU A 80 -3.80 -5.27 -2.84
CA LEU A 80 -4.72 -6.15 -2.10
C LEU A 80 -5.54 -7.04 -3.04
N LEU A 81 -6.06 -6.50 -4.13
CA LEU A 81 -6.79 -7.29 -5.12
C LEU A 81 -5.87 -8.28 -5.83
N ALA A 82 -4.68 -7.84 -6.24
CA ALA A 82 -3.70 -8.69 -6.91
C ALA A 82 -3.28 -9.88 -6.03
N GLY A 83 -2.97 -9.66 -4.74
CA GLY A 83 -2.60 -10.76 -3.86
C GLY A 83 -3.78 -11.67 -3.51
N PHE A 84 -5.01 -11.14 -3.52
CA PHE A 84 -6.21 -11.96 -3.31
C PHE A 84 -6.39 -12.90 -4.50
N VAL A 85 -6.36 -12.37 -5.72
CA VAL A 85 -6.41 -13.18 -6.96
C VAL A 85 -5.31 -14.25 -6.99
N SER A 86 -4.08 -13.91 -6.58
CA SER A 86 -3.00 -14.88 -6.48
C SER A 86 -3.32 -16.03 -5.50
N LEU A 87 -3.91 -15.73 -4.34
CA LEU A 87 -4.31 -16.76 -3.37
C LEU A 87 -5.39 -17.69 -3.91
N PHE A 88 -6.41 -17.16 -4.60
CA PHE A 88 -7.43 -17.99 -5.25
C PHE A 88 -6.83 -18.87 -6.32
N ARG A 89 -5.93 -18.33 -7.15
CA ARG A 89 -5.26 -19.10 -8.19
C ARG A 89 -4.48 -20.28 -7.60
N ILE A 90 -3.71 -20.06 -6.53
CA ILE A 90 -2.96 -21.13 -5.84
C ILE A 90 -3.91 -22.19 -5.28
N ARG A 91 -5.00 -21.77 -4.59
CA ARG A 91 -5.98 -22.71 -4.05
C ARG A 91 -6.68 -23.55 -5.12
N THR A 92 -7.05 -22.94 -6.24
CA THR A 92 -7.70 -23.64 -7.35
C THR A 92 -6.78 -24.69 -7.95
N ILE A 93 -5.50 -24.36 -8.18
CA ILE A 93 -4.50 -25.31 -8.70
C ILE A 93 -4.32 -26.48 -7.72
N MET A 94 -4.11 -26.20 -6.43
CA MET A 94 -3.97 -27.26 -5.42
C MET A 94 -5.18 -28.19 -5.37
N LYS A 95 -6.41 -27.67 -5.47
CA LYS A 95 -7.63 -28.48 -5.41
C LYS A 95 -7.77 -29.38 -6.65
N HIS A 96 -7.37 -28.89 -7.82
CA HIS A 96 -7.43 -29.63 -9.06
C HIS A 96 -6.32 -30.69 -9.19
N ASP A 97 -5.11 -30.39 -8.71
CA ASP A 97 -4.01 -31.36 -8.71
C ASP A 97 -4.21 -32.45 -7.65
N GLY A 98 -4.70 -32.10 -6.46
CA GLY A 98 -5.03 -33.08 -5.41
C GLY A 98 -6.11 -34.09 -5.80
N THR A 99 -7.11 -33.65 -6.58
CA THR A 99 -8.16 -34.55 -7.10
C THR A 99 -7.67 -35.48 -8.22
N LYS A 100 -6.61 -35.10 -8.94
CA LYS A 100 -5.97 -35.97 -9.95
C LYS A 100 -5.08 -37.03 -9.31
N THR A 101 -4.31 -36.69 -8.29
CA THR A 101 -3.47 -37.66 -7.57
C THR A 101 -4.30 -38.68 -6.80
N GLU A 102 -5.43 -38.28 -6.18
CA GLU A 102 -6.32 -39.23 -5.48
C GLU A 102 -6.95 -40.27 -6.43
N LYS A 103 -7.20 -39.91 -7.70
CA LYS A 103 -7.71 -40.84 -8.70
C LYS A 103 -6.66 -41.84 -9.21
N LEU A 104 -5.39 -41.46 -9.17
CA LEU A 104 -4.27 -42.33 -9.58
C LEU A 104 -3.90 -43.35 -8.48
N GLU A 105 -4.10 -43.00 -7.21
CA GLU A 105 -3.81 -43.90 -6.07
C GLU A 105 -4.90 -44.96 -5.85
N LYS A 106 -6.10 -44.75 -6.41
CA LYS A 106 -7.24 -45.70 -6.35
C LYS A 106 -7.29 -46.71 -7.51
N LEU A 107 -6.30 -46.71 -8.41
CA LEU A 107 -6.12 -47.65 -9.53
C LEU A 107 -4.97 -48.59 -9.22
#